data_AF-A0A954K092-F1
#
_entry.id   AF-A0A954K092-F1
#
_cell.length_a   1.000
_cell.length_b   1.000
_cell.length_c   1.000
_cell.angle_alpha   90.00
_cell.angle_beta   90.00
_cell.angle_gamma   90.00
#
_symmetry.space_group_name_H-M   'P 1'
#
loop_
_entity.id
_entity.type
_entity.pdbx_description
1 polymer ?
#
loop_
_entity_poly.entity_id
_entity_poly.type
_entity_poly.pdbx_seq_one_letter_code
_entity_poly.pdbx_strand_id
1 'polypeptide(L)'
;MRKSGKLGSGTTRQTRFKDDEYRFAAEMATRHLERRDAVSLDEILIDPSRAEEFDSLCDSLCSGFSPLQYRWSALGLRKQRCLAPEIVAHAVPATAVVIHKCNEVRTELIPSDSGLYIFFDETQTLYVGEASNLRSRLKKHLDHSDNKQLARWFWEHGFENARLELHVLDARYSTRIRRSLESELIRSRKPVFNIQGIDPR
;
A
#
# COMPACT_ATOMS: atom_id res chain seq x y z
N MET A 1 -29.79 -14.12 29.22
CA MET A 1 -30.63 -12.91 29.09
C MET A 1 -30.67 -12.51 27.61
N ARG A 2 -31.82 -12.63 26.93
CA ARG A 2 -32.02 -12.18 25.53
C ARG A 2 -32.80 -10.87 25.57
N LYS A 3 -32.30 -9.84 24.86
CA LYS A 3 -32.79 -8.46 24.87
C LYS A 3 -34.20 -8.41 24.24
N SER A 4 -35.19 -8.01 25.05
CA SER A 4 -36.59 -7.84 24.65
C SER A 4 -36.72 -6.67 23.68
N GLY A 5 -37.29 -6.93 22.50
CA GLY A 5 -37.43 -6.01 21.36
C GLY A 5 -38.40 -4.85 21.59
N LYS A 6 -38.18 -4.06 22.64
CA LYS A 6 -39.01 -2.90 23.02
C LYS A 6 -38.41 -1.54 22.60
N LEU A 7 -37.37 -1.52 21.78
CA LEU A 7 -36.82 -0.27 21.23
C LEU A 7 -37.53 0.02 19.90
N GLY A 8 -38.21 1.17 19.83
CA GLY A 8 -38.96 1.61 18.66
C GLY A 8 -38.12 1.59 17.37
N SER A 9 -38.77 1.30 16.24
CA SER A 9 -38.12 1.14 14.93
C SER A 9 -37.69 2.49 14.34
N GLY A 10 -36.73 3.15 14.99
CA GLY A 10 -35.85 4.09 14.30
C GLY A 10 -34.84 3.27 13.53
N THR A 11 -35.05 3.07 12.23
CA THR A 11 -33.99 2.52 11.38
C THR A 11 -32.84 3.51 11.37
N THR A 12 -31.70 3.11 11.94
CA THR A 12 -30.49 3.93 11.93
C THR A 12 -30.14 4.26 10.49
N ARG A 13 -30.15 5.54 10.11
CA ARG A 13 -29.68 5.98 8.79
C ARG A 13 -28.22 5.55 8.67
N GLN A 14 -27.95 4.57 7.81
CA GLN A 14 -26.61 4.07 7.59
C GLN A 14 -25.81 5.15 6.85
N THR A 15 -24.73 5.64 7.46
CA THR A 15 -23.77 6.49 6.75
C THR A 15 -23.18 5.67 5.59
N ARG A 16 -23.43 6.12 4.37
CA ARG A 16 -22.84 5.54 3.15
C ARG A 16 -22.16 6.66 2.41
N PHE A 17 -20.86 6.51 2.24
CA PHE A 17 -20.11 7.28 1.26
C PHE A 17 -19.89 6.39 0.05
N LYS A 18 -19.97 6.96 -1.15
CA LYS A 18 -19.36 6.35 -2.32
C LYS A 18 -17.86 6.63 -2.20
N ASP A 19 -17.04 5.60 -2.16
CA ASP A 19 -15.61 5.72 -1.82
C ASP A 19 -14.66 5.37 -2.97
N ASP A 20 -15.18 5.00 -4.15
CA ASP A 20 -14.36 4.59 -5.30
C ASP A 20 -13.20 5.56 -5.62
N GLU A 21 -13.40 6.87 -5.42
CA GLU A 21 -12.41 7.93 -5.72
C GLU A 21 -11.21 7.96 -4.77
N TYR A 22 -11.38 7.57 -3.50
CA TYR A 22 -10.35 7.68 -2.45
C TYR A 22 -10.09 6.37 -1.71
N ARG A 23 -10.77 5.30 -2.10
CA ARG A 23 -10.64 3.98 -1.50
C ARG A 23 -9.22 3.44 -1.61
N PHE A 24 -8.56 3.65 -2.76
CA PHE A 24 -7.18 3.19 -2.94
C PHE A 24 -6.20 3.96 -2.05
N ALA A 25 -6.39 5.26 -1.84
CA ALA A 25 -5.61 6.05 -0.89
C ALA A 25 -5.75 5.51 0.55
N ALA A 26 -6.98 5.19 0.98
CA ALA A 26 -7.23 4.58 2.28
C ALA A 26 -6.59 3.19 2.42
N GLU A 27 -6.61 2.36 1.36
CA GLU A 27 -5.93 1.07 1.32
C GLU A 27 -4.42 1.24 1.47
N MET A 28 -3.80 2.06 0.62
CA MET A 28 -2.35 2.28 0.63
C MET A 28 -1.86 2.90 1.93
N ALA A 29 -2.57 3.88 2.48
CA ALA A 29 -2.23 4.48 3.77
C ALA A 29 -2.29 3.46 4.91
N THR A 30 -3.32 2.60 4.92
CA THR A 30 -3.41 1.52 5.91
C THR A 30 -2.24 0.57 5.76
N ARG A 31 -2.00 0.04 4.55
CA ARG A 31 -0.90 -0.91 4.28
C ARG A 31 0.47 -0.32 4.64
N HIS A 32 0.67 0.97 4.38
CA HIS A 32 1.89 1.67 4.72
C HIS A 32 2.15 1.69 6.23
N LEU A 33 1.15 2.13 7.02
CA LEU A 33 1.28 2.24 8.47
C LEU A 33 1.35 0.87 9.16
N GLU A 34 0.55 -0.11 8.71
CA GLU A 34 0.65 -1.49 9.20
C GLU A 34 2.06 -2.04 8.99
N ARG A 35 2.65 -1.77 7.81
CA ARG A 35 4.00 -2.23 7.46
C ARG A 35 5.09 -1.52 8.25
N ARG A 36 4.98 -0.20 8.41
CA ARG A 36 5.99 0.66 9.04
C ARG A 36 6.03 0.47 10.55
N ASP A 37 4.86 0.45 11.19
CA ASP A 37 4.75 0.51 12.65
C ASP A 37 4.37 -0.85 13.28
N ALA A 38 4.12 -1.87 12.46
CA ALA A 38 3.67 -3.21 12.89
C ALA A 38 2.36 -3.17 13.70
N VAL A 39 1.41 -2.35 13.26
CA VAL A 39 0.11 -2.11 13.90
C VAL A 39 -1.02 -2.62 13.02
N SER A 40 -2.22 -2.76 13.58
CA SER A 40 -3.46 -3.01 12.84
C SER A 40 -4.24 -1.72 12.54
N LEU A 41 -5.15 -1.77 11.56
CA LEU A 41 -6.08 -0.66 11.31
C LEU A 41 -6.83 -0.18 12.57
N ASP A 42 -7.25 -1.10 13.45
CA ASP A 42 -7.97 -0.71 14.67
C ASP A 42 -7.06 0.10 15.61
N GLU A 43 -5.79 -0.26 15.72
CA GLU A 43 -4.80 0.50 16.50
C GLU A 43 -4.46 1.85 15.86
N ILE A 44 -4.46 1.93 14.52
CA ILE A 44 -4.29 3.19 13.79
C ILE A 44 -5.46 4.14 14.10
N LEU A 45 -6.70 3.65 14.07
CA LEU A 45 -7.89 4.50 14.18
C LEU A 45 -8.27 4.87 15.61
N ILE A 46 -7.85 4.09 16.61
CA ILE A 46 -8.12 4.36 18.03
C ILE A 46 -7.14 5.37 18.61
N ASP A 47 -5.87 5.34 18.18
CA ASP A 47 -4.86 6.29 18.64
C ASP A 47 -5.00 7.63 17.87
N PRO A 48 -5.24 8.77 18.55
CA PRO A 48 -5.46 10.05 17.87
C PRO A 48 -4.29 10.50 16.99
N SER A 49 -3.06 10.23 17.40
CA SER A 49 -1.86 10.65 16.66
C SER A 49 -1.67 9.82 15.39
N ARG A 50 -1.88 8.51 15.46
CA ARG A 50 -1.84 7.63 14.29
C ARG A 50 -3.02 7.88 13.36
N ALA A 51 -4.18 8.22 13.90
CA ALA A 51 -5.35 8.53 13.09
C ALA A 51 -5.15 9.83 12.30
N GLU A 52 -4.54 10.85 12.91
CA GLU A 52 -4.17 12.11 12.23
C GLU A 52 -3.09 11.87 11.15
N GLU A 53 -2.11 11.02 11.43
CA GLU A 53 -1.11 10.62 10.44
C GLU A 53 -1.74 9.84 9.28
N PHE A 54 -2.64 8.92 9.56
CA PHE A 54 -3.41 8.19 8.55
C PHE A 54 -4.19 9.15 7.65
N ASP A 55 -4.89 10.13 8.24
CA ASP A 55 -5.64 11.13 7.49
C ASP A 55 -4.72 11.98 6.59
N SER A 56 -3.59 12.42 7.15
CA SER A 56 -2.59 13.21 6.42
C SER A 56 -1.97 12.43 5.27
N LEU A 57 -1.68 11.14 5.47
CA LEU A 57 -1.18 10.27 4.43
C LEU A 57 -2.23 10.07 3.33
N CYS A 58 -3.48 9.81 3.69
CA CYS A 58 -4.57 9.69 2.71
C CYS A 58 -4.74 10.97 1.88
N ASP A 59 -4.77 12.14 2.52
CA ASP A 59 -4.88 13.43 1.82
C ASP A 59 -3.67 13.68 0.92
N SER A 60 -2.47 13.30 1.37
CA SER A 60 -1.27 13.39 0.55
C SER A 60 -1.30 12.47 -0.68
N LEU A 61 -2.01 11.34 -0.60
CA LEU A 61 -2.13 10.34 -1.66
C LEU A 61 -3.23 10.70 -2.66
N CYS A 62 -4.37 11.20 -2.18
CA CYS A 62 -5.52 11.62 -2.97
C CYS A 62 -6.29 12.68 -2.16
N SER A 63 -6.04 13.95 -2.44
CA SER A 63 -6.58 15.08 -1.65
C SER A 63 -8.05 15.37 -1.95
N GLY A 64 -8.70 16.13 -1.06
CA GLY A 64 -10.04 16.68 -1.31
C GLY A 64 -11.19 15.93 -0.63
N PHE A 65 -10.87 14.98 0.25
CA PHE A 65 -11.84 14.25 1.05
C PHE A 65 -11.60 14.47 2.55
N SER A 66 -12.66 14.30 3.34
CA SER A 66 -12.58 14.48 4.79
C SER A 66 -11.90 13.29 5.47
N PRO A 67 -11.25 13.50 6.64
CA PRO A 67 -10.79 12.43 7.53
C PRO A 67 -11.80 11.30 7.73
N LEU A 68 -13.07 11.67 7.97
CA LEU A 68 -14.14 10.69 8.17
C LEU A 68 -14.35 9.80 6.94
N GLN A 69 -14.25 10.34 5.72
CA GLN A 69 -14.39 9.56 4.49
C GLN A 69 -13.27 8.52 4.37
N TYR A 70 -12.01 8.91 4.54
CA TYR A 70 -10.88 7.97 4.46
C TYR A 70 -10.99 6.86 5.51
N ARG A 71 -11.23 7.23 6.77
CA ARG A 71 -11.36 6.27 7.89
C ARG A 71 -12.54 5.32 7.64
N TRP A 72 -13.65 5.83 7.12
CA TRP A 72 -14.82 5.01 6.79
C TRP A 72 -14.53 4.02 5.65
N SER A 73 -13.80 4.46 4.61
CA SER A 73 -13.37 3.57 3.54
C SER A 73 -12.44 2.47 4.04
N ALA A 74 -11.45 2.79 4.89
CA ALA A 74 -10.56 1.80 5.51
C ALA A 74 -11.34 0.75 6.34
N LEU A 75 -12.34 1.17 7.12
CA LEU A 75 -13.23 0.25 7.84
C LEU A 75 -14.06 -0.63 6.88
N GLY A 76 -14.48 -0.07 5.74
CA GLY A 76 -15.14 -0.80 4.67
C GLY A 76 -14.24 -1.88 4.07
N LEU A 77 -13.02 -1.52 3.70
CA LEU A 77 -11.98 -2.42 3.18
C LEU A 77 -11.68 -3.56 4.15
N ARG A 78 -11.56 -3.27 5.46
CA ARG A 78 -11.37 -4.28 6.50
C ARG A 78 -12.54 -5.26 6.56
N LYS A 79 -13.79 -4.76 6.56
CA LYS A 79 -14.99 -5.61 6.58
C LYS A 79 -15.12 -6.50 5.35
N GLN A 80 -14.67 -6.00 4.20
CA GLN A 80 -14.63 -6.76 2.94
C GLN A 80 -13.42 -7.70 2.84
N ARG A 81 -12.53 -7.73 3.85
CA ARG A 81 -11.29 -8.52 3.89
C ARG A 81 -10.28 -8.15 2.79
N CYS A 82 -10.38 -6.94 2.22
CA CYS A 82 -9.37 -6.39 1.31
C CYS A 82 -8.07 -6.06 2.07
N LEU A 83 -8.18 -5.77 3.37
CA LEU A 83 -7.05 -5.58 4.29
C LEU A 83 -6.70 -6.88 5.04
N ALA A 84 -6.77 -8.04 4.38
CA ALA A 84 -6.29 -9.27 5.00
C ALA A 84 -4.80 -9.14 5.36
N PRO A 85 -4.35 -9.64 6.53
CA PRO A 85 -2.97 -9.50 6.96
C PRO A 85 -1.97 -10.07 5.95
N GLU A 86 -0.91 -9.32 5.68
CA GLU A 86 0.25 -9.77 4.90
C GLU A 86 1.18 -10.54 5.87
N ILE A 87 0.97 -11.85 6.02
CA ILE A 87 1.58 -12.69 7.08
C ILE A 87 3.11 -12.73 6.94
N VAL A 88 3.61 -12.89 5.72
CA VAL A 88 5.05 -12.88 5.46
C VAL A 88 5.61 -11.50 5.75
N ALA A 89 4.89 -10.43 5.40
CA ALA A 89 5.30 -9.06 5.71
C ALA A 89 5.41 -8.81 7.22
N HIS A 90 4.47 -9.32 8.01
CA HIS A 90 4.54 -9.24 9.48
C HIS A 90 5.71 -10.05 10.06
N ALA A 91 6.01 -11.23 9.52
CA ALA A 91 7.14 -12.05 9.97
C ALA A 91 8.52 -11.49 9.58
N VAL A 92 8.56 -10.62 8.57
CA VAL A 92 9.78 -10.02 8.02
C VAL A 92 9.67 -8.50 8.19
N PRO A 93 9.94 -7.94 9.39
CA PRO A 93 9.90 -6.49 9.59
C PRO A 93 10.85 -5.76 8.63
N ALA A 94 10.39 -4.62 8.11
CA ALA A 94 11.24 -3.68 7.39
C ALA A 94 12.01 -2.83 8.40
N THR A 95 13.24 -2.47 8.05
CA THR A 95 14.03 -1.49 8.81
C THR A 95 13.60 -0.07 8.49
N ALA A 96 13.08 0.17 7.28
CA ALA A 96 12.46 1.42 6.89
C ALA A 96 11.36 1.19 5.85
N VAL A 97 10.29 1.98 5.95
CA VAL A 97 9.19 2.00 4.98
C VAL A 97 8.92 3.46 4.62
N VAL A 98 9.10 3.81 3.35
CA VAL A 98 9.01 5.21 2.89
C VAL A 98 8.26 5.30 1.59
N ILE A 99 7.46 6.35 1.42
CA ILE A 99 6.78 6.69 0.17
C ILE A 99 7.43 7.95 -0.42
N HIS A 100 7.70 7.91 -1.73
CA HIS A 100 8.18 9.04 -2.51
C HIS A 100 7.29 9.23 -3.73
N LYS A 101 7.15 10.48 -4.20
CA LYS A 101 6.65 10.73 -5.55
C LYS A 101 7.77 10.43 -6.54
N CYS A 102 7.49 9.69 -7.61
CA CYS A 102 8.54 9.21 -8.51
C CYS A 102 9.33 10.35 -9.17
N ASN A 103 8.68 11.48 -9.48
CA ASN A 103 9.33 12.67 -10.03
C ASN A 103 10.26 13.41 -9.05
N GLU A 104 10.14 13.16 -7.74
CA GLU A 104 10.96 13.76 -6.68
C GLU A 104 12.08 12.81 -6.20
N VAL A 105 12.09 11.56 -6.66
CA VAL A 105 13.08 10.56 -6.25
C VAL A 105 14.46 10.93 -6.81
N ARG A 106 15.43 11.09 -5.90
CA ARG A 106 16.85 11.20 -6.24
C ARG A 106 17.51 9.85 -6.05
N THR A 107 17.99 9.25 -7.14
CA THR A 107 18.49 7.86 -7.12
C THR A 107 19.66 7.66 -6.15
N GLU A 108 20.43 8.70 -5.88
CA GLU A 108 21.59 8.70 -4.99
C GLU A 108 21.19 8.54 -3.51
N LEU A 109 19.97 8.98 -3.15
CA LEU A 109 19.43 8.88 -1.80
C LEU A 109 18.75 7.53 -1.54
N ILE A 110 18.49 6.74 -2.58
CA ILE A 110 17.93 5.40 -2.42
C ILE A 110 18.95 4.51 -1.70
N PRO A 111 18.55 3.76 -0.66
CA PRO A 111 19.42 2.80 0.02
C PRO A 111 19.98 1.74 -0.95
N SER A 112 21.21 1.28 -0.71
CA SER A 112 21.82 0.19 -1.49
C SER A 112 21.49 -1.19 -0.92
N ASP A 113 20.74 -1.22 0.18
CA ASP A 113 20.25 -2.41 0.88
C ASP A 113 19.29 -3.23 0.03
N SER A 114 19.05 -4.47 0.49
CA SER A 114 18.04 -5.34 -0.11
C SER A 114 16.65 -4.95 0.37
N GLY A 115 15.63 -5.22 -0.44
CA GLY A 115 14.27 -4.84 -0.07
C GLY A 115 13.25 -5.11 -1.15
N LEU A 116 12.09 -4.49 -0.97
CA LEU A 116 11.01 -4.44 -1.94
C LEU A 116 10.72 -3.01 -2.33
N TYR A 117 10.14 -2.86 -3.52
CA TYR A 117 9.66 -1.60 -4.03
C TYR A 117 8.30 -1.80 -4.69
N ILE A 118 7.44 -0.80 -4.56
CA ILE A 118 6.06 -0.82 -5.04
C ILE A 118 5.80 0.49 -5.77
N PHE A 119 5.48 0.38 -7.05
CA PHE A 119 4.95 1.50 -7.84
C PHE A 119 3.43 1.48 -7.81
N PHE A 120 2.82 2.63 -7.59
CA PHE A 120 1.36 2.80 -7.59
C PHE A 120 0.98 4.20 -8.04
N ASP A 121 -0.24 4.36 -8.55
CA ASP A 121 -0.86 5.66 -8.84
C ASP A 121 -1.97 5.95 -7.82
N GLU A 122 -2.83 6.95 -8.06
CA GLU A 122 -3.91 7.29 -7.14
C GLU A 122 -5.02 6.22 -7.05
N THR A 123 -5.05 5.28 -7.99
CA THR A 123 -6.16 4.34 -8.20
C THR A 123 -5.78 2.88 -8.00
N GLN A 124 -4.52 2.51 -8.24
CA GLN A 124 -4.09 1.11 -8.24
C GLN A 124 -2.58 0.92 -8.04
N THR A 125 -2.21 -0.30 -7.64
CA THR A 125 -0.81 -0.73 -7.64
C THR A 125 -0.39 -1.07 -9.06
N LEU A 126 0.73 -0.52 -9.52
CA LEU A 126 1.24 -0.72 -10.87
C LEU A 126 2.21 -1.90 -10.92
N TYR A 127 3.16 -1.96 -9.99
CA TYR A 127 4.21 -2.98 -9.99
C TYR A 127 4.79 -3.20 -8.60
N VAL A 128 5.13 -4.43 -8.28
CA VAL A 128 5.87 -4.82 -7.07
C VAL A 128 7.12 -5.57 -7.49
N GLY A 129 8.25 -5.29 -6.86
CA GLY A 129 9.47 -6.05 -7.12
C GLY A 129 10.37 -6.19 -5.89
N GLU A 130 11.21 -7.22 -5.89
CA GLU A 130 12.33 -7.36 -4.95
C GLU A 130 13.67 -6.94 -5.55
N ALA A 131 14.60 -6.55 -4.69
CA ALA A 131 15.98 -6.29 -5.08
C ALA A 131 16.95 -6.72 -3.99
N SER A 132 18.12 -7.24 -4.39
CA SER A 132 19.28 -7.34 -3.51
C SER A 132 19.96 -5.98 -3.26
N ASN A 133 19.72 -5.01 -4.16
CA ASN A 133 20.20 -3.63 -4.06
C ASN A 133 19.14 -2.70 -4.66
N LEU A 134 18.38 -2.01 -3.79
CA LEU A 134 17.27 -1.14 -4.17
C LEU A 134 17.72 -0.02 -5.11
N ARG A 135 18.80 0.69 -4.78
CA ARG A 135 19.36 1.76 -5.63
C ARG A 135 19.61 1.31 -7.06
N SER A 136 20.38 0.23 -7.24
CA SER A 136 20.74 -0.30 -8.56
C SER A 136 19.52 -0.75 -9.35
N ARG A 137 18.53 -1.35 -8.67
CA ARG A 137 17.31 -1.82 -9.31
C ARG A 137 16.39 -0.66 -9.72
N LEU A 138 16.18 0.30 -8.84
CA LEU A 138 15.31 1.44 -9.07
C LEU A 138 15.89 2.42 -10.07
N LYS A 139 17.21 2.60 -10.09
CA LYS A 139 17.88 3.35 -11.16
C LYS A 139 17.54 2.79 -12.54
N LYS A 140 17.51 1.47 -12.69
CA LYS A 140 17.07 0.85 -13.96
C LYS A 140 15.61 1.18 -14.27
N HIS A 141 14.70 1.12 -13.30
CA HIS A 141 13.29 1.48 -13.53
C HIS A 141 13.08 2.95 -13.87
N LEU A 142 13.78 3.86 -13.19
CA LEU A 142 13.60 5.31 -13.37
C LEU A 142 14.34 5.85 -14.60
N ASP A 143 15.52 5.31 -14.91
CA ASP A 143 16.25 5.74 -16.09
C ASP A 143 15.65 5.11 -17.35
N HIS A 144 15.56 3.77 -17.43
CA HIS A 144 15.17 3.01 -18.62
C HIS A 144 14.50 1.69 -18.16
N SER A 145 13.22 1.75 -17.75
CA SER A 145 12.56 0.58 -17.13
C SER A 145 12.66 -0.68 -17.98
N ASP A 146 13.17 -1.75 -17.37
CA ASP A 146 13.33 -3.07 -17.99
C ASP A 146 11.99 -3.82 -18.09
N ASN A 147 10.98 -3.44 -17.31
CA ASN A 147 9.59 -3.82 -17.54
C ASN A 147 8.98 -2.88 -18.58
N LYS A 148 8.74 -3.40 -19.79
CA LYS A 148 8.21 -2.65 -20.94
C LYS A 148 6.82 -2.04 -20.68
N GLN A 149 5.98 -2.71 -19.89
CA GLN A 149 4.62 -2.23 -19.62
C GLN A 149 4.65 -1.06 -18.63
N LEU A 150 5.45 -1.18 -17.56
CA LEU A 150 5.65 -0.10 -16.61
C LEU A 150 6.36 1.11 -17.28
N ALA A 151 7.37 0.85 -18.11
CA ALA A 151 8.05 1.89 -18.89
C ALA A 151 7.08 2.67 -19.77
N ARG A 152 6.21 1.95 -20.47
CA ARG A 152 5.16 2.52 -21.31
C ARG A 152 4.18 3.34 -20.49
N TRP A 153 3.75 2.84 -19.33
CA TRP A 153 2.87 3.59 -18.45
C TRP A 153 3.48 4.92 -18.01
N PHE A 154 4.76 4.93 -17.59
CA PHE A 154 5.47 6.17 -17.25
C PHE A 154 5.58 7.13 -18.43
N TRP A 155 5.76 6.61 -19.65
CA TRP A 155 5.81 7.45 -20.84
C TRP A 155 4.44 8.08 -21.19
N GLU A 156 3.35 7.33 -20.99
CA GLU A 156 1.98 7.79 -21.29
C GLU A 156 1.41 8.71 -20.21
N HIS A 157 1.72 8.47 -18.93
CA HIS A 157 1.10 9.14 -17.78
C HIS A 157 2.06 10.05 -17.00
N GLY A 158 3.36 10.01 -17.28
CA GLY A 158 4.37 10.76 -16.53
C GLY A 158 4.74 10.12 -15.18
N PHE A 159 5.84 10.58 -14.60
CA PHE A 159 6.32 10.13 -13.28
C PHE A 159 5.62 10.85 -12.13
N GLU A 160 5.06 12.03 -12.37
CA GLU A 160 4.32 12.84 -11.39
C GLU A 160 3.07 12.17 -10.86
N ASN A 161 2.47 11.28 -11.66
CA ASN A 161 1.26 10.54 -11.31
C ASN A 161 1.56 9.20 -10.62
N ALA A 162 2.84 8.88 -10.42
CA ALA A 162 3.26 7.66 -9.74
C ALA A 162 3.98 7.95 -8.42
N ARG A 163 3.81 7.00 -7.51
CA ARG A 163 4.49 6.94 -6.23
C ARG A 163 5.27 5.64 -6.12
N LEU A 164 6.30 5.71 -5.29
CA LEU A 164 7.23 4.63 -4.99
C LEU A 164 7.24 4.41 -3.48
N GLU A 165 6.73 3.26 -3.03
CA GLU A 165 6.94 2.79 -1.67
C GLU A 165 8.14 1.85 -1.63
N LEU A 166 9.05 2.07 -0.68
CA LEU A 166 10.23 1.24 -0.45
C LEU A 166 10.13 0.52 0.89
N HIS A 167 10.40 -0.77 0.90
CA HIS A 167 10.59 -1.56 2.11
C HIS A 167 12.05 -1.97 2.19
N VAL A 168 12.82 -1.30 3.03
CA VAL A 168 14.22 -1.67 3.28
C VAL A 168 14.24 -2.86 4.23
N LEU A 169 14.99 -3.89 3.88
CA LEU A 169 15.08 -5.13 4.66
C LEU A 169 16.49 -5.37 5.15
N ASP A 170 16.59 -5.97 6.33
CA ASP A 170 17.85 -6.44 6.90
C ASP A 170 18.54 -7.46 5.96
N ALA A 171 19.85 -7.33 5.80
CA ALA A 171 20.66 -8.19 4.93
C ALA A 171 20.60 -9.68 5.30
N ARG A 172 20.19 -10.03 6.52
CA ARG A 172 19.97 -11.42 6.96
C ARG A 172 18.87 -12.13 6.17
N TYR A 173 17.93 -11.39 5.60
CA TYR A 173 16.83 -11.99 4.85
C TYR A 173 17.34 -12.46 3.49
N SER A 174 17.21 -13.76 3.24
CA SER A 174 17.63 -14.36 1.98
C SER A 174 16.77 -13.91 0.80
N THR A 175 17.26 -14.08 -0.43
CA THR A 175 16.49 -13.86 -1.65
C THR A 175 15.19 -14.66 -1.67
N ARG A 176 15.20 -15.88 -1.11
CA ARG A 176 13.98 -16.71 -1.02
C ARG A 176 12.91 -16.04 -0.16
N ILE A 177 13.28 -15.46 0.98
CA ILE A 177 12.35 -14.74 1.86
C ILE A 177 11.81 -13.50 1.16
N ARG A 178 12.68 -12.71 0.50
CA ARG A 178 12.24 -11.52 -0.26
C ARG A 178 11.26 -11.87 -1.37
N ARG A 179 11.50 -12.95 -2.13
CA ARG A 179 10.58 -13.44 -3.17
C ARG A 179 9.26 -13.95 -2.61
N SER A 180 9.28 -14.59 -1.44
CA SER A 180 8.05 -14.98 -0.76
C SER A 180 7.23 -13.75 -0.35
N LEU A 181 7.88 -12.70 0.14
CA LEU A 181 7.24 -11.43 0.46
C LEU A 181 6.69 -10.74 -0.79
N GLU A 182 7.48 -10.66 -1.86
CA GLU A 182 7.06 -10.11 -3.17
C GLU A 182 5.82 -10.83 -3.69
N SER A 183 5.81 -12.17 -3.63
CA SER A 183 4.66 -12.98 -4.07
C SER A 183 3.40 -12.70 -3.24
N GLU A 184 3.54 -12.50 -1.92
CA GLU A 184 2.42 -12.13 -1.05
C GLU A 184 1.86 -10.74 -1.40
N LEU A 185 2.74 -9.76 -1.63
CA LEU A 185 2.34 -8.41 -2.03
C LEU A 185 1.68 -8.39 -3.42
N ILE A 186 2.17 -9.18 -4.38
CA ILE A 186 1.54 -9.32 -5.70
C ILE A 186 0.13 -9.90 -5.55
N ARG A 187 -0.05 -10.93 -4.72
CA ARG A 187 -1.36 -11.56 -4.50
C ARG A 187 -2.36 -10.63 -3.81
N SER A 188 -1.89 -9.87 -2.81
CA SER A 188 -2.74 -8.99 -2.01
C SER A 188 -3.07 -7.68 -2.72
N ARG A 189 -2.07 -7.03 -3.34
CA ARG A 189 -2.17 -5.70 -3.94
C ARG A 189 -2.49 -5.71 -5.44
N LYS A 190 -2.47 -6.90 -6.08
CA LYS A 190 -2.85 -7.15 -7.48
C LYS A 190 -2.26 -6.13 -8.48
N PRO A 191 -0.93 -5.93 -8.49
CA PRO A 191 -0.28 -5.00 -9.40
C PRO A 191 -0.57 -5.32 -10.87
N VAL A 192 -0.80 -4.27 -11.66
CA VAL A 192 -1.18 -4.38 -13.09
C VAL A 192 -0.08 -5.01 -13.95
N PHE A 193 1.19 -4.70 -13.67
CA PHE A 193 2.32 -5.04 -14.56
C PHE A 193 3.20 -6.18 -14.07
N ASN A 194 2.87 -6.82 -12.95
CA ASN A 194 3.47 -8.09 -12.59
C ASN A 194 2.81 -9.19 -13.42
N ILE A 195 3.62 -10.00 -14.09
CA ILE A 195 3.12 -11.22 -14.71
C ILE A 195 2.63 -12.11 -13.58
N GLN A 196 1.30 -12.22 -13.43
CA GLN A 196 0.72 -13.23 -12.57
C GLN A 196 1.10 -14.56 -13.21
N GLY A 197 2.03 -15.28 -12.59
CA GLY A 197 2.30 -16.66 -12.96
C GLY A 197 0.96 -17.37 -13.00
N ILE A 198 0.59 -17.89 -14.16
CA ILE A 198 -0.57 -18.75 -14.34
C ILE A 198 -0.41 -19.85 -13.28
N ASP A 199 -1.31 -19.88 -12.30
CA ASP A 199 -1.38 -20.96 -11.33
C ASP A 199 -1.52 -22.27 -12.14
N PRO A 200 -0.58 -23.22 -12.06
CA PRO A 200 -0.82 -24.53 -12.65
C PRO A 200 -1.95 -25.16 -11.85
N ARG A 201 -3.13 -25.21 -12.47
CA ARG A 201 -4.29 -25.97 -11.98
C ARG A 201 -3.92 -27.44 -11.79
#